data_AF-A0A5N9G4J8-F1
#
_entry.id   AF-A0A5N9G4J8-F1
#
_cell.length_a   1.000
_cell.length_b   1.000
_cell.length_c   1.000
_cell.angle_alpha   90.00
_cell.angle_beta   90.00
_cell.angle_gamma   90.00
#
_symmetry.space_group_name_H-M   'P 1'
#
loop_
_entity.id
_entity.type
_entity.pdbx_description
1 polymer ?
#
loop_
_entity_poly.entity_id
_entity_poly.type
_entity_poly.pdbx_seq_one_letter_code
_entity_poly.pdbx_strand_id
1 'polypeptide(L)'
;MRQVWIALILSLAGSAVVGGGLVLALDNIWWLVGGSAVSLVGGAIYLGRSIAEPEPLYGTLLAAIYVTLVIVVVFAGTIFAVFPDPLPGLDMGDSTFFFVSPLILLVSGVLGSVVGGRLGGGRSNSDE
;
A
#
# COMPACT_ATOMS: atom_id res chain seq x y z
N MET A 1 17.03 -7.02 0.15
CA MET A 1 16.79 -5.85 -0.74
C MET A 1 16.06 -6.17 -2.05
N ARG A 2 16.47 -7.14 -2.89
CA ARG A 2 15.76 -7.44 -4.17
C ARG A 2 14.27 -7.72 -3.99
N GLN A 3 13.89 -8.46 -2.94
CA GLN A 3 12.48 -8.80 -2.68
C GLN A 3 11.63 -7.58 -2.34
N VAL A 4 12.20 -6.56 -1.68
CA VAL A 4 11.50 -5.31 -1.35
C VAL A 4 11.09 -4.59 -2.62
N TRP A 5 11.98 -4.49 -3.60
CA TRP A 5 11.68 -3.89 -4.90
C TRP A 5 10.63 -4.67 -5.68
N ILE A 6 10.69 -5.99 -5.66
CA ILE A 6 9.65 -6.83 -6.30
C ILE A 6 8.29 -6.60 -5.63
N ALA A 7 8.24 -6.63 -4.30
CA ALA A 7 7.03 -6.37 -3.54
C ALA A 7 6.47 -4.97 -3.82
N LEU A 8 7.34 -3.96 -3.94
CA LEU A 8 6.97 -2.59 -4.28
C LEU A 8 6.34 -2.51 -5.67
N ILE A 9 6.99 -3.09 -6.69
CA ILE A 9 6.47 -3.09 -8.07
C ILE A 9 5.11 -3.79 -8.14
N LEU A 10 4.97 -4.96 -7.49
CA LEU A 10 3.70 -5.68 -7.43
C LEU A 10 2.61 -4.84 -6.74
N SER A 11 2.96 -4.18 -5.64
CA SER A 11 2.05 -3.31 -4.90
C SER A 11 1.61 -2.12 -5.77
N LEU A 12 2.53 -1.47 -6.48
CA LEU A 12 2.21 -0.34 -7.36
C LEU A 12 1.34 -0.77 -8.55
N ALA A 13 1.67 -1.89 -9.19
CA ALA A 13 0.93 -2.41 -10.33
C ALA A 13 -0.50 -2.81 -9.94
N GLY A 14 -0.68 -3.55 -8.85
CA GLY A 14 -2.03 -3.92 -8.40
C GLY A 14 -2.85 -2.72 -7.96
N SER A 15 -2.21 -1.68 -7.42
CA SER A 15 -2.89 -0.44 -7.02
C SER A 15 -3.29 0.42 -8.21
N ALA A 16 -2.48 0.46 -9.27
CA ALA A 16 -2.85 1.10 -10.52
C ALA A 16 -4.08 0.42 -11.15
N VAL A 17 -4.11 -0.92 -11.15
CA VAL A 17 -5.22 -1.69 -11.72
C VAL A 17 -6.49 -1.59 -10.87
N VAL A 18 -6.40 -1.90 -9.57
CA VAL A 18 -7.55 -1.96 -8.67
C VAL A 18 -7.96 -0.57 -8.22
N GLY A 19 -7.02 0.19 -7.66
CA GLY A 19 -7.29 1.52 -7.12
C GLY A 19 -7.51 2.54 -8.24
N GLY A 20 -6.57 2.67 -9.17
CA GLY A 20 -6.66 3.62 -10.28
C GLY A 20 -7.89 3.42 -11.16
N GLY A 21 -8.20 2.17 -11.52
CA GLY A 21 -9.40 1.84 -12.31
C GLY A 21 -10.70 2.24 -11.60
N LEU A 22 -10.81 1.97 -10.29
CA LEU A 22 -12.01 2.32 -9.52
C LEU A 22 -12.15 3.82 -9.29
N VAL A 23 -11.06 4.56 -9.12
CA VAL A 23 -11.09 6.03 -9.02
C VAL A 23 -11.70 6.63 -10.28
N LEU A 24 -11.25 6.18 -11.45
CA LEU A 24 -11.75 6.68 -12.73
C LEU A 24 -13.20 6.28 -12.99
N ALA A 25 -13.63 5.12 -12.50
CA ALA A 25 -15.00 4.62 -12.71
C ALA A 25 -16.03 5.21 -11.73
N LEU A 26 -15.62 5.54 -10.50
CA LEU A 26 -16.52 5.93 -9.41
C LEU A 26 -16.28 7.35 -8.89
N ASP A 27 -15.36 8.09 -9.51
CA ASP A 27 -15.01 9.49 -9.22
C ASP A 27 -14.72 9.76 -7.73
N ASN A 28 -14.01 8.84 -7.09
CA ASN A 28 -13.68 8.95 -5.67
C ASN A 28 -12.27 8.43 -5.37
N ILE A 29 -11.41 9.31 -4.84
CA ILE A 29 -10.00 9.01 -4.58
C ILE A 29 -9.79 7.92 -3.52
N TRP A 30 -10.75 7.70 -2.63
CA TRP A 30 -10.64 6.70 -1.55
C TRP A 30 -10.55 5.27 -2.11
N TRP A 31 -11.04 5.05 -3.33
CA TRP A 31 -10.81 3.79 -4.04
C TRP A 31 -9.34 3.55 -4.36
N LEU A 32 -8.55 4.61 -4.59
CA LEU A 32 -7.10 4.49 -4.74
C LEU A 32 -6.48 3.95 -3.46
N VAL A 33 -6.91 4.48 -2.30
CA VAL A 33 -6.41 4.08 -0.98
C VAL A 33 -6.81 2.63 -0.68
N GLY A 34 -8.08 2.27 -0.93
CA GLY A 34 -8.57 0.90 -0.74
C GLY A 34 -7.87 -0.11 -1.64
N GLY A 35 -7.77 0.17 -2.95
CA GLY A 35 -7.03 -0.68 -3.88
C GLY A 35 -5.55 -0.77 -3.55
N SER A 36 -4.96 0.34 -3.10
CA SER A 36 -3.58 0.39 -2.61
C SER A 36 -3.36 -0.47 -1.38
N ALA A 37 -4.25 -0.40 -0.40
CA ALA A 37 -4.17 -1.21 0.81
C ALA A 37 -4.20 -2.71 0.46
N VAL A 38 -5.15 -3.14 -0.39
CA VAL A 38 -5.27 -4.54 -0.81
C VAL A 38 -4.00 -5.00 -1.53
N SER A 39 -3.49 -4.22 -2.48
CA SER A 39 -2.30 -4.58 -3.23
C SER A 39 -1.04 -4.60 -2.36
N LEU A 40 -0.93 -3.65 -1.43
CA LEU A 40 0.19 -3.53 -0.50
C LEU A 40 0.21 -4.68 0.51
N VAL A 41 -0.96 -5.13 0.99
CA VAL A 41 -1.07 -6.36 1.80
C VAL A 41 -0.49 -7.55 1.03
N GLY A 42 -0.86 -7.72 -0.25
CA GLY A 42 -0.34 -8.80 -1.09
C GLY A 42 1.19 -8.74 -1.25
N GLY A 43 1.74 -7.57 -1.57
CA GLY A 43 3.19 -7.36 -1.68
C GLY A 43 3.92 -7.61 -0.36
N ALA A 44 3.35 -7.16 0.75
CA ALA A 44 3.92 -7.36 2.07
C ALA A 44 3.84 -8.82 2.54
N ILE A 45 2.78 -9.57 2.21
CA ILE A 45 2.70 -11.02 2.44
C ILE A 45 3.84 -11.72 1.70
N TYR A 46 4.04 -11.42 0.42
CA TYR A 46 5.16 -11.97 -0.34
C TYR A 46 6.50 -11.67 0.32
N LEU A 47 6.67 -10.43 0.79
CA LEU A 47 7.91 -9.99 1.44
C LEU A 47 8.17 -10.73 2.75
N GLY A 48 7.15 -10.83 3.61
CA GLY A 48 7.22 -11.55 4.88
C GLY A 48 7.55 -13.04 4.68
N ARG A 49 6.99 -13.68 3.65
CA ARG A 49 7.32 -15.07 3.31
C ARG A 49 8.74 -15.26 2.81
N SER A 50 9.30 -14.24 2.15
CA SER A 50 10.57 -14.36 1.42
C SER A 50 11.80 -14.05 2.27
N ILE A 51 11.63 -13.31 3.36
CA ILE A 51 12.76 -12.81 4.17
C ILE A 51 12.91 -13.58 5.50
N ALA A 52 11.86 -14.26 5.97
CA ALA A 52 11.90 -15.07 7.20
C ALA A 52 12.47 -14.33 8.43
N GLU A 53 12.27 -13.02 8.51
CA GLU A 53 12.68 -12.23 9.66
C GLU A 53 11.56 -12.14 10.70
N PRO A 54 11.90 -12.16 12.00
CA PRO A 54 10.92 -12.11 13.09
C PRO A 54 10.23 -10.75 13.22
N GLU A 55 10.86 -9.66 12.76
CA GLU A 55 10.33 -8.30 12.86
C GLU A 55 9.79 -7.80 11.51
N PRO A 56 8.66 -7.06 11.50
CA PRO A 56 8.05 -6.55 10.27
C PRO A 56 8.81 -5.33 9.69
N LEU A 57 10.12 -5.22 9.90
CA LEU A 57 10.94 -4.07 9.48
C LEU A 57 10.82 -3.81 7.97
N TYR A 58 10.87 -4.86 7.16
CA TYR A 58 10.73 -4.74 5.71
C TYR A 58 9.31 -4.41 5.26
N GLY A 59 8.28 -4.82 6.01
CA GLY A 59 6.89 -4.41 5.77
C GLY A 59 6.71 -2.92 5.99
N THR A 60 7.29 -2.40 7.08
CA THR A 60 7.32 -0.97 7.39
C THR A 60 8.10 -0.18 6.34
N LEU A 61 9.28 -0.66 5.93
CA LEU A 61 10.09 -0.02 4.88
C LEU A 61 9.35 0.02 3.54
N LEU A 62 8.72 -1.10 3.15
CA LEU A 62 7.90 -1.18 1.95
C LEU A 62 6.75 -0.16 2.02
N ALA A 63 6.02 -0.13 3.14
CA ALA A 63 4.90 0.79 3.32
C ALA A 63 5.35 2.26 3.29
N ALA A 64 6.48 2.61 3.92
CA ALA A 64 7.00 3.97 3.92
C ALA A 64 7.32 4.45 2.49
N ILE A 65 8.07 3.66 1.73
CA ILE A 65 8.40 3.97 0.32
C ILE A 65 7.11 4.06 -0.52
N TYR A 66 6.20 3.11 -0.33
CA TYR A 66 4.95 3.03 -1.06
C TYR A 66 4.05 4.26 -0.81
N VAL A 67 3.88 4.65 0.46
CA VAL A 67 3.13 5.85 0.88
C VAL A 67 3.70 7.10 0.24
N THR A 68 5.03 7.29 0.27
CA THR A 68 5.66 8.45 -0.35
C THR A 68 5.32 8.54 -1.84
N LEU A 69 5.38 7.42 -2.56
CA LEU A 69 5.04 7.39 -3.99
C LEU A 69 3.57 7.67 -4.25
N VAL A 70 2.66 7.08 -3.47
CA VAL A 70 1.22 7.32 -3.62
C VAL A 70 0.86 8.77 -3.34
N ILE A 71 1.44 9.39 -2.30
CA ILE A 71 1.21 10.81 -2.01
C ILE A 71 1.65 11.68 -3.18
N VAL A 72 2.85 11.44 -3.74
CA VAL A 72 3.35 12.19 -4.90
C VAL A 72 2.41 12.03 -6.10
N VAL A 73 1.94 10.82 -6.36
CA VAL A 73 1.02 10.53 -7.47
C VAL A 73 -0.35 11.19 -7.26
N VAL A 74 -0.93 11.11 -6.06
CA VAL A 74 -2.20 11.76 -5.74
C VAL A 74 -2.07 13.27 -5.89
N PHE A 75 -1.04 13.86 -5.27
CA PHE A 75 -0.82 15.31 -5.33
C PHE A 75 -0.62 15.81 -6.76
N ALA A 76 0.19 15.11 -7.56
CA ALA A 76 0.36 15.43 -8.97
C ALA A 76 -0.96 15.28 -9.74
N GLY A 77 -1.67 14.16 -9.55
CA GLY A 77 -2.94 13.92 -10.24
C GLY A 77 -4.02 14.94 -9.87
N THR A 78 -4.06 15.43 -8.64
CA THR A 78 -4.95 16.53 -8.24
C THR A 78 -4.54 17.85 -8.93
N ILE A 79 -3.24 18.21 -8.96
CA ILE A 79 -2.76 19.42 -9.66
C ILE A 79 -3.09 19.40 -11.15
N PHE A 80 -2.96 18.23 -11.79
CA PHE A 80 -3.25 18.05 -13.21
C PHE A 80 -4.73 17.74 -13.51
N ALA A 81 -5.62 17.83 -12.52
CA ALA A 81 -7.05 17.54 -12.65
C ALA A 81 -7.37 16.14 -13.22
N VAL A 82 -6.48 15.17 -12.98
CA VAL A 82 -6.66 13.75 -13.34
C VAL A 82 -7.43 13.01 -12.25
N PHE A 83 -7.21 13.38 -10.99
CA PHE A 83 -7.90 12.80 -9.85
C PHE A 83 -8.94 13.74 -9.28
N PRO A 84 -10.08 13.21 -8.78
CA PRO A 84 -11.06 14.00 -8.07
C PRO A 84 -10.46 14.62 -6.82
N ASP A 85 -11.14 15.65 -6.32
CA ASP A 85 -10.79 16.27 -5.06
C ASP A 85 -10.74 15.21 -3.96
N PRO A 86 -9.62 15.06 -3.23
CA PRO A 86 -9.51 14.08 -2.17
C PRO A 86 -10.47 14.31 -1.00
N LEU A 87 -11.03 15.52 -0.86
CA LEU A 87 -11.96 15.89 0.20
C LEU A 87 -13.11 16.73 -0.37
N PRO A 88 -14.05 16.09 -1.09
CA PRO A 88 -15.14 16.82 -1.73
C PRO A 88 -16.00 17.54 -0.69
N GLY A 89 -16.08 18.87 -0.81
CA GLY A 89 -16.90 19.72 0.04
C GLY A 89 -16.23 20.21 1.34
N LEU A 90 -14.94 19.98 1.51
CA LEU A 90 -14.13 20.56 2.59
C LEU A 90 -13.17 21.61 2.02
N ASP A 91 -12.80 22.60 2.84
CA ASP A 91 -11.84 23.61 2.44
C ASP A 91 -10.49 22.96 2.09
N MET A 92 -9.87 23.47 1.04
CA MET A 92 -8.54 23.06 0.55
C MET A 92 -7.51 23.29 1.69
N GLY A 93 -7.24 22.25 2.49
CA GLY A 93 -6.47 22.36 3.73
C GLY A 93 -6.90 21.41 4.84
N ASP A 94 -8.13 20.87 4.78
CA ASP A 94 -8.50 19.74 5.63
C ASP A 94 -7.57 18.56 5.29
N SER A 95 -6.86 18.06 6.29
CA SER A 95 -5.72 17.15 6.11
C SER A 95 -6.11 15.70 6.35
N THR A 96 -7.41 15.43 6.55
CA THR A 96 -7.93 14.09 6.91
C THR A 96 -7.48 13.03 5.90
N PHE A 97 -7.57 13.29 4.60
CA PHE A 97 -7.08 12.34 3.58
C PHE A 97 -5.57 12.10 3.70
N PHE A 98 -4.78 13.16 3.85
CA PHE A 98 -3.32 13.09 3.94
C PHE A 98 -2.81 12.55 5.29
N PHE A 99 -3.67 12.48 6.31
CA PHE A 99 -3.37 11.89 7.60
C PHE A 99 -3.83 10.43 7.69
N VAL A 100 -5.04 10.13 7.24
CA VAL A 100 -5.66 8.80 7.36
C VAL A 100 -5.12 7.83 6.30
N SER A 101 -4.91 8.27 5.06
CA SER A 101 -4.45 7.38 4.00
C SER A 101 -3.05 6.80 4.26
N PRO A 102 -2.05 7.55 4.76
CA PRO A 102 -0.75 6.96 5.14
C PRO A 102 -0.87 5.92 6.25
N LEU A 103 -1.75 6.17 7.24
CA LEU A 103 -1.96 5.22 8.35
C LEU A 103 -2.56 3.90 7.86
N ILE A 104 -3.56 3.97 6.99
CA ILE A 104 -4.17 2.77 6.38
C ILE A 104 -3.10 1.95 5.62
N LEU A 105 -2.28 2.61 4.82
CA LEU A 105 -1.23 1.95 4.04
C LEU A 105 -0.11 1.39 4.93
N LEU A 106 0.29 2.12 5.96
CA LEU A 106 1.27 1.64 6.95
C LEU A 106 0.78 0.37 7.64
N VAL A 107 -0.45 0.40 8.17
CA VAL A 107 -1.08 -0.75 8.82
C VAL A 107 -1.18 -1.93 7.84
N SER A 108 -1.54 -1.68 6.58
CA SER A 108 -1.63 -2.69 5.53
C SER A 108 -0.29 -3.39 5.26
N GLY A 109 0.79 -2.62 5.13
CA GLY A 109 2.13 -3.18 4.92
C GLY A 109 2.64 -3.97 6.13
N VAL A 110 2.40 -3.47 7.36
CA VAL A 110 2.76 -4.18 8.59
C VAL A 110 1.97 -5.49 8.71
N LEU A 111 0.65 -5.44 8.61
CA LEU A 111 -0.22 -6.63 8.70
C LEU A 111 0.13 -7.69 7.65
N GLY A 112 0.31 -7.26 6.39
CA GLY A 112 0.70 -8.18 5.32
C GLY A 112 2.04 -8.87 5.61
N SER A 113 3.03 -8.12 6.10
CA SER A 113 4.34 -8.70 6.43
C SER A 113 4.28 -9.69 7.60
N VAL A 114 3.49 -9.40 8.64
CA VAL A 114 3.28 -10.31 9.78
C VAL A 114 2.61 -11.61 9.33
N VAL A 115 1.55 -11.50 8.53
CA VAL A 115 0.85 -12.67 7.96
C VAL A 115 1.80 -13.47 7.06
N GLY A 116 2.56 -12.79 6.21
CA GLY A 116 3.57 -13.41 5.36
C GLY A 116 4.63 -14.18 6.15
N GLY A 117 5.18 -13.56 7.19
CA GLY A 117 6.19 -14.20 8.06
C GLY A 117 5.65 -15.46 8.73
N ARG A 118 4.42 -15.43 9.27
CA ARG A 118 3.77 -16.61 9.86
C ARG A 118 3.56 -17.74 8.86
N LEU A 119 3.15 -17.41 7.63
CA LEU A 119 2.98 -18.39 6.55
C LEU A 119 4.31 -18.94 6.00
N GLY A 120 5.42 -18.26 6.24
CA GLY A 120 6.78 -18.73 5.94
C GLY A 120 7.34 -19.64 7.04
N GLY A 121 7.19 -19.25 8.31
CA GLY A 121 7.67 -20.03 9.46
C GLY A 121 6.97 -21.37 9.66
N GLY A 122 5.68 -21.48 9.32
CA GLY A 122 4.98 -22.78 9.33
C GLY A 122 5.55 -23.82 8.35
N ARG A 123 6.33 -23.39 7.35
CA ARG A 123 6.97 -24.26 6.38
C ARG A 123 8.29 -24.85 6.87
N SER A 124 9.03 -24.19 7.76
CA SER A 124 10.27 -24.77 8.30
C SER A 124 10.02 -25.80 9.40
N ASN A 125 8.85 -25.76 10.04
CA ASN A 125 8.48 -26.64 11.16
C ASN A 125 7.80 -27.96 10.73
N SER A 126 7.62 -28.18 9.42
CA SER A 126 7.03 -29.40 8.86
C SER A 126 8.05 -30.33 8.20
N ASP A 127 9.32 -29.91 8.16
CA ASP A 127 10.45 -30.68 7.65
C ASP A 127 11.38 -31.20 8.78
N GLU A 128 10.98 -31.04 10.05
CA GLU A 128 11.57 -31.69 11.25
C GLU A 128 10.64 -32.78 11.80
#